data_AF-A0A947KZP3-F1
#
_entry.id   AF-A0A947KZP3-F1
#
_cell.length_a   1.000
_cell.length_b   1.000
_cell.length_c   1.000
_cell.angle_alpha   90.00
_cell.angle_beta   90.00
_cell.angle_gamma   90.00
#
_symmetry.space_group_name_H-M   'P 1'
#
loop_
_entity.id
_entity.type
_entity.pdbx_description
1 polymer ?
#
loop_
_entity_poly.entity_id
_entity_poly.type
_entity_poly.pdbx_seq_one_letter_code
_entity_poly.pdbx_strand_id
1 'polypeptide(L)'
;RLSDRFDRRRVIVLCFAATLCVSLAMALLPVGGVILLALGALFGGLSFALYPLCVAQCNDRLLASERVAASGRLILLYSIGAALGPMGGAAFMSVLGSGGLFLFIALCAASLLAFGIWRQSISAPVPAPEQQDFQIVPRTTPMASLLDPNTPDDEATAGQTS
;
A
#
# COMPACT_ATOMS: atom_id res chain seq x y z
N ARG A 1 -1.87 -17.58 -5.31
CA ARG A 1 -1.92 -16.47 -4.31
C ARG A 1 -0.57 -15.92 -3.86
N LEU A 2 0.54 -16.59 -4.18
CA LEU A 2 1.85 -15.96 -4.04
C LEU A 2 2.12 -14.94 -5.17
N SER A 3 1.67 -15.25 -6.40
CA SER A 3 1.74 -14.30 -7.54
C SER A 3 1.11 -12.95 -7.19
N ASP A 4 -0.15 -12.94 -6.74
CA ASP A 4 -0.88 -11.72 -6.36
C ASP A 4 -0.16 -10.89 -5.25
N ARG A 5 0.57 -11.54 -4.33
CA ARG A 5 1.39 -10.84 -3.31
C ARG A 5 2.73 -10.34 -3.85
N PHE A 6 3.41 -11.10 -4.69
CA PHE A 6 4.66 -10.67 -5.34
C PHE A 6 4.39 -9.56 -6.37
N ASP A 7 3.28 -9.65 -7.11
CA ASP A 7 2.82 -8.63 -8.05
C ASP A 7 2.51 -7.33 -7.31
N ARG A 8 1.75 -7.37 -6.20
CA ARG A 8 1.51 -6.15 -5.39
C ARG A 8 2.78 -5.53 -4.85
N ARG A 9 3.72 -6.33 -4.32
CA ARG A 9 5.01 -5.81 -3.80
C ARG A 9 5.85 -5.17 -4.91
N ARG A 10 5.89 -5.76 -6.10
CA ARG A 10 6.58 -5.19 -7.28
C ARG A 10 5.90 -3.92 -7.76
N VAL A 11 4.57 -3.87 -7.81
CA VAL A 11 3.82 -2.65 -8.18
C VAL A 11 4.13 -1.51 -7.22
N ILE A 12 4.17 -1.76 -5.91
CA ILE A 12 4.53 -0.74 -4.92
C ILE A 12 5.96 -0.20 -5.15
N VAL A 13 6.93 -1.09 -5.36
CA VAL A 13 8.33 -0.71 -5.65
C VAL A 13 8.40 0.08 -6.96
N LEU A 14 7.68 -0.33 -7.99
CA LEU A 14 7.64 0.36 -9.28
C LEU A 14 6.99 1.74 -9.17
N CYS A 15 5.91 1.88 -8.38
CA CYS A 15 5.31 3.17 -8.08
C CYS A 15 6.29 4.10 -7.36
N PHE A 16 6.99 3.63 -6.32
CA PHE A 16 8.00 4.45 -5.64
C PHE A 16 9.18 4.81 -6.54
N ALA A 17 9.62 3.89 -7.41
CA ALA A 17 10.66 4.17 -8.41
C ALA A 17 10.21 5.22 -9.43
N ALA A 18 8.97 5.11 -9.93
CA ALA A 18 8.40 6.10 -10.84
C ALA A 18 8.27 7.47 -10.16
N THR A 19 7.79 7.54 -8.92
CA THR A 19 7.73 8.78 -8.13
C THR A 19 9.12 9.37 -7.94
N LEU A 20 10.12 8.56 -7.59
CA LEU A 20 11.51 8.99 -7.49
C LEU A 20 12.01 9.62 -8.79
N CYS A 21 11.84 8.93 -9.92
CA CYS A 21 12.27 9.43 -11.23
C CYS A 21 11.58 10.75 -11.61
N VAL A 22 10.26 10.85 -11.41
CA VAL A 22 9.49 12.06 -11.72
C VAL A 22 9.90 13.22 -10.82
N SER A 23 10.04 13.00 -9.51
CA SER A 23 10.49 14.02 -8.57
C SER A 23 11.91 14.48 -8.85
N LEU A 24 12.82 13.56 -9.20
CA LEU A 24 14.20 13.88 -9.58
C LEU A 24 14.24 14.69 -10.87
N ALA A 25 13.41 14.32 -11.86
CA ALA A 25 13.28 15.07 -13.10
C ALA A 25 12.75 16.49 -12.86
N MET A 26 11.73 16.66 -12.02
CA MET A 26 11.22 17.99 -11.66
C MET A 26 12.23 18.85 -10.90
N ALA A 27 13.14 18.23 -10.14
CA ALA A 27 14.10 18.97 -9.33
C ALA A 27 15.39 19.35 -10.07
N LEU A 28 15.89 18.50 -10.96
CA LEU A 28 17.18 18.69 -11.64
C LEU A 28 17.05 19.28 -13.04
N LEU A 29 15.94 19.05 -13.74
CA LEU A 29 15.75 19.64 -15.06
C LEU A 29 15.07 20.99 -14.91
N PRO A 30 15.48 22.01 -15.68
CA PRO A 30 14.73 23.24 -15.83
C PRO A 30 13.43 22.95 -16.59
N VAL A 31 12.42 22.48 -15.86
CA VAL A 31 11.10 22.16 -16.41
C VAL A 31 10.24 23.43 -16.45
N GLY A 32 9.69 23.74 -17.62
CA GLY A 32 8.84 24.91 -17.83
C GLY A 32 7.67 24.60 -18.77
N GLY A 33 6.63 25.44 -18.71
CA GLY A 33 5.47 25.35 -19.61
C GLY A 33 4.75 24.00 -19.55
N VAL A 34 4.51 23.41 -20.73
CA VAL A 34 3.75 22.16 -20.89
C VAL A 34 4.42 20.96 -20.21
N ILE A 35 5.77 20.92 -20.18
CA ILE A 35 6.51 19.80 -19.56
C ILE A 35 6.30 19.79 -18.05
N LEU A 36 6.29 20.96 -17.40
CA LEU A 36 6.02 21.08 -15.97
C LEU A 36 4.59 20.61 -15.63
N LEU A 37 3.61 20.98 -16.46
CA LEU A 37 2.23 20.52 -16.31
C LEU A 37 2.11 19.00 -16.50
N ALA A 38 2.79 18.43 -17.51
CA ALA A 38 2.78 16.99 -17.76
C ALA A 38 3.42 16.20 -16.61
N LEU A 39 4.59 16.64 -16.11
CA LEU A 39 5.22 16.00 -14.95
C LEU A 39 4.40 16.19 -13.66
N GLY A 40 3.81 17.37 -13.46
CA GLY A 40 2.90 17.61 -12.33
C GLY A 40 1.67 16.72 -12.36
N ALA A 41 1.06 16.53 -13.53
CA ALA A 41 -0.05 15.60 -13.73
C ALA A 41 0.38 14.14 -13.46
N LEU A 42 1.54 13.73 -13.94
CA LEU A 42 2.09 12.40 -13.70
C LEU A 42 2.39 12.18 -12.20
N PHE A 43 2.98 13.18 -11.53
CA PHE A 43 3.23 13.16 -10.09
C PHE A 43 1.92 13.07 -9.29
N GLY A 44 0.90 13.83 -9.67
CA GLY A 44 -0.43 13.77 -9.08
C GLY A 44 -1.09 12.40 -9.27
N GLY A 45 -0.99 11.84 -10.47
CA GLY A 45 -1.48 10.49 -10.79
C GLY A 45 -0.79 9.40 -9.97
N LEU A 46 0.54 9.48 -9.81
CA LEU A 46 1.30 8.58 -8.95
C LEU A 46 0.88 8.70 -7.49
N SER A 47 0.65 9.92 -6.99
CA SER A 47 0.17 10.15 -5.63
C SER A 47 -1.22 9.57 -5.41
N PHE A 48 -2.11 9.69 -6.40
CA PHE A 48 -3.45 9.08 -6.37
C PHE A 48 -3.39 7.55 -6.37
N ALA A 49 -2.44 6.94 -7.07
CA ALA A 49 -2.20 5.50 -7.06
C ALA A 49 -1.56 5.01 -5.76
N LEU A 50 -0.60 5.77 -5.20
CA LEU A 50 0.12 5.44 -3.98
C LEU A 50 -0.79 5.45 -2.75
N TYR A 51 -1.74 6.38 -2.68
CA TYR A 51 -2.65 6.50 -1.53
C TYR A 51 -3.40 5.19 -1.19
N PRO A 52 -4.20 4.59 -2.09
CA PRO A 52 -4.91 3.34 -1.80
C PRO A 52 -3.94 2.16 -1.61
N LEU A 53 -2.78 2.17 -2.25
CA LEU A 53 -1.74 1.15 -2.08
C LEU A 53 -1.18 1.16 -0.64
N CYS A 54 -0.88 2.34 -0.11
CA CYS A 54 -0.43 2.53 1.26
C CYS A 54 -1.52 2.15 2.26
N VAL A 55 -2.78 2.57 2.01
CA VAL A 55 -3.93 2.22 2.86
C VAL A 55 -4.13 0.70 2.90
N ALA A 56 -4.11 0.03 1.76
CA ALA A 56 -4.24 -1.43 1.70
C ALA A 56 -3.12 -2.11 2.49
N GLN A 57 -1.88 -1.63 2.36
CA GLN A 57 -0.73 -2.20 3.06
C GLN A 57 -0.76 -1.95 4.58
N CYS A 58 -1.31 -0.82 5.03
CA CYS A 58 -1.59 -0.58 6.45
C CYS A 58 -2.70 -1.51 6.94
N ASN A 59 -3.80 -1.59 6.20
CA ASN A 59 -4.98 -2.38 6.56
C ASN A 59 -4.66 -3.88 6.68
N ASP A 60 -3.84 -4.42 5.78
CA ASP A 60 -3.37 -5.81 5.81
C ASP A 60 -2.59 -6.19 7.08
N ARG A 61 -2.15 -5.21 7.88
CA ARG A 61 -1.35 -5.42 9.11
C ARG A 61 -2.13 -5.19 10.40
N LEU A 62 -3.40 -4.77 10.33
CA LEU A 62 -4.27 -4.60 11.50
C LEU A 62 -4.91 -5.94 11.91
N LEU A 63 -4.15 -6.78 12.63
CA LEU A 63 -4.63 -8.02 13.27
C LEU A 63 -5.77 -7.70 14.26
N ALA A 64 -6.92 -8.37 14.10
CA ALA A 64 -8.17 -8.09 14.81
C ALA A 64 -8.04 -8.08 16.36
N SER A 65 -7.15 -8.89 16.91
CA SER A 65 -6.95 -9.06 18.36
C SER A 65 -6.07 -8.01 19.02
N GLU A 66 -5.27 -7.23 18.27
CA GLU A 66 -4.34 -6.22 18.81
C GLU A 66 -4.54 -4.81 18.22
N ARG A 67 -5.64 -4.61 17.47
CA ARG A 67 -5.88 -3.38 16.68
C ARG A 67 -5.77 -2.11 17.50
N VAL A 68 -6.22 -2.09 18.76
CA VAL A 68 -6.25 -0.87 19.57
C VAL A 68 -4.83 -0.39 19.90
N ALA A 69 -3.96 -1.27 20.38
CA ALA A 69 -2.57 -0.93 20.72
C ALA A 69 -1.72 -0.64 19.46
N ALA A 70 -1.91 -1.42 18.39
CA ALA A 70 -1.20 -1.22 17.13
C ALA A 70 -1.63 0.10 16.42
N SER A 71 -2.92 0.42 16.43
CA SER A 71 -3.45 1.66 15.84
C SER A 71 -2.88 2.90 16.53
N GLY A 72 -2.75 2.88 17.85
CA GLY A 72 -2.12 3.99 18.60
C GLY A 72 -0.70 4.28 18.12
N ARG A 73 0.11 3.23 17.91
CA ARG A 73 1.48 3.37 17.38
C ARG A 73 1.52 3.88 15.94
N LEU A 74 0.61 3.40 15.10
CA LEU A 74 0.49 3.85 13.70
C LEU A 74 0.09 5.32 13.62
N ILE A 75 -0.86 5.76 14.47
CA ILE A 75 -1.28 7.16 14.55
C ILE A 75 -0.13 8.04 15.04
N LEU A 76 0.61 7.63 16.08
CA LEU A 76 1.78 8.36 16.55
C LEU A 76 2.83 8.52 15.44
N LEU A 77 3.13 7.44 14.71
CA LEU A 77 4.07 7.50 13.59
C LEU A 77 3.57 8.41 12.47
N TYR A 78 2.28 8.37 12.16
CA TYR A 78 1.65 9.27 11.20
C TYR A 78 1.78 10.74 11.64
N SER A 79 1.52 11.05 12.92
CA SER A 79 1.65 12.40 13.46
C SER A 79 3.09 12.91 13.41
N ILE A 80 4.08 12.06 13.70
CA ILE A 80 5.50 12.41 13.56
C ILE A 80 5.82 12.73 12.09
N GLY A 81 5.38 11.89 11.16
CA GLY A 81 5.58 12.13 9.73
C GLY A 81 4.89 13.41 9.24
N ALA A 82 3.67 13.68 9.71
CA ALA A 82 2.89 14.87 9.35
C ALA A 82 3.53 16.16 9.89
N ALA A 83 4.21 16.11 11.05
CA ALA A 83 4.97 17.23 11.58
C ALA A 83 6.31 17.42 10.84
N LEU A 84 7.06 16.32 10.60
CA LEU A 84 8.36 16.37 9.93
C LEU A 84 8.27 16.71 8.44
N GLY A 85 7.19 16.34 7.77
CA GLY A 85 7.01 16.54 6.33
C GLY A 85 7.13 18.00 5.90
N PRO A 86 6.29 18.92 6.43
CA PRO A 86 6.38 20.35 6.12
C PRO A 86 7.69 20.98 6.57
N MET A 87 8.22 20.59 7.75
CA MET A 87 9.48 21.12 8.26
C MET A 87 10.66 20.75 7.35
N GLY A 88 10.74 19.47 6.94
CA GLY A 88 11.75 18.99 6.01
C GLY A 88 11.60 19.60 4.62
N GLY A 89 10.37 19.64 4.09
CA GLY A 89 10.08 20.28 2.81
C GLY A 89 10.46 21.76 2.79
N ALA A 90 10.10 22.52 3.83
CA ALA A 90 10.45 23.93 3.97
C ALA A 90 11.96 24.15 4.09
N ALA A 91 12.66 23.31 4.86
CA ALA A 91 14.12 23.39 4.98
C ALA A 91 14.81 23.16 3.63
N PHE A 92 14.39 22.16 2.87
CA PHE A 92 14.93 21.90 1.53
C PHE A 92 14.60 23.03 0.55
N MET A 93 13.38 23.56 0.56
CA MET A 93 13.01 24.71 -0.27
C MET A 93 13.82 25.96 0.10
N SER A 94 14.17 26.15 1.36
CA SER A 94 14.96 27.31 1.81
C SER A 94 16.39 27.29 1.29
N VAL A 95 16.99 26.09 1.15
CA VAL A 95 18.39 25.95 0.72
C VAL A 95 18.52 25.75 -0.81
N LEU A 96 17.61 24.99 -1.43
CA LEU A 96 17.68 24.62 -2.85
C LEU A 96 16.65 25.35 -3.74
N GLY A 97 15.82 26.22 -3.17
CA GLY A 97 14.81 26.97 -3.91
C GLY A 97 13.58 26.14 -4.31
N SER A 98 12.95 26.49 -5.44
CA SER A 98 11.68 25.89 -5.89
C SER A 98 11.73 24.38 -6.13
N GLY A 99 12.91 23.84 -6.53
CA GLY A 99 13.13 22.40 -6.70
C GLY A 99 13.32 21.62 -5.39
N GLY A 100 13.52 22.31 -4.26
CA GLY A 100 13.83 21.68 -2.97
C GLY A 100 12.74 20.73 -2.47
N LEU A 101 11.46 21.08 -2.68
CA LEU A 101 10.34 20.22 -2.30
C LEU A 101 10.38 18.87 -3.02
N PHE A 102 10.64 18.90 -4.33
CA PHE A 102 10.72 17.69 -5.15
C PHE A 102 11.93 16.83 -4.78
N LEU A 103 13.06 17.45 -4.40
CA LEU A 103 14.21 16.71 -3.85
C LEU A 103 13.91 16.04 -2.51
N PHE A 104 13.20 16.73 -1.62
CA PHE A 104 12.76 16.12 -0.36
C PHE A 104 11.83 14.92 -0.60
N ILE A 105 10.89 15.05 -1.54
CA ILE A 105 10.00 13.95 -1.95
C ILE A 105 10.80 12.82 -2.60
N ALA A 106 11.77 13.13 -3.46
CA ALA A 106 12.66 12.16 -4.07
C ALA A 106 13.45 11.40 -2.99
N LEU A 107 13.99 12.07 -1.97
CA LEU A 107 14.69 11.44 -0.86
C LEU A 107 13.78 10.49 -0.08
N CYS A 108 12.55 10.92 0.21
CA CYS A 108 11.55 10.09 0.87
C CYS A 108 11.22 8.85 0.02
N ALA A 109 10.93 9.04 -1.28
CA ALA A 109 10.64 7.97 -2.22
C ALA A 109 11.83 7.00 -2.35
N ALA A 110 13.06 7.49 -2.41
CA ALA A 110 14.27 6.67 -2.44
C ALA A 110 14.44 5.83 -1.17
N SER A 111 14.20 6.41 0.02
CA SER A 111 14.27 5.66 1.28
C SER A 111 13.21 4.56 1.36
N LEU A 112 11.97 4.84 0.91
CA LEU A 112 10.88 3.86 0.83
C LEU A 112 11.16 2.78 -0.22
N LEU A 113 11.72 3.16 -1.36
CA LEU A 113 12.13 2.25 -2.42
C LEU A 113 13.23 1.30 -1.94
N ALA A 114 14.29 1.84 -1.32
CA ALA A 114 15.39 1.07 -0.76
C ALA A 114 14.89 0.11 0.33
N PHE A 115 14.04 0.59 1.24
CA PHE A 115 13.39 -0.25 2.24
C PHE A 115 12.52 -1.34 1.60
N GLY A 116 11.77 -1.02 0.54
CA GLY A 116 10.94 -1.95 -0.21
C GLY A 116 11.77 -3.07 -0.86
N ILE A 117 12.87 -2.72 -1.51
CA ILE A 117 13.80 -3.67 -2.13
C ILE A 117 14.46 -4.54 -1.05
N TRP A 118 15.02 -3.92 -0.02
CA TRP A 118 15.66 -4.61 1.10
C TRP A 118 14.72 -5.62 1.78
N ARG A 119 13.46 -5.21 2.03
CA ARG A 119 12.42 -6.07 2.58
C ARG A 119 12.07 -7.23 1.65
N GLN A 120 12.06 -7.01 0.33
CA GLN A 120 11.85 -8.09 -0.64
C GLN A 120 13.01 -9.07 -0.64
N SER A 121 14.26 -8.60 -0.58
CA SER A 121 15.44 -9.45 -0.55
C SER A 121 15.53 -10.32 0.70
N ILE A 122 15.05 -9.82 1.86
CA ILE A 122 15.03 -10.60 3.12
C ILE A 122 13.80 -11.53 3.21
N SER A 123 12.72 -11.24 2.46
CA SER A 123 11.57 -12.15 2.39
C SER A 123 11.92 -13.31 1.45
N ALA A 124 12.29 -14.46 2.00
CA ALA A 124 12.71 -15.64 1.25
C ALA A 124 11.77 -15.97 0.05
N PRO A 125 12.32 -16.26 -1.15
CA PRO A 125 11.56 -16.83 -2.26
C PRO A 125 10.92 -18.14 -1.82
N VAL A 126 9.61 -18.27 -1.96
CA VAL A 126 8.92 -19.54 -1.66
C VAL A 126 9.39 -20.58 -2.67
N PRO A 127 9.92 -21.74 -2.23
CA PRO A 127 10.37 -22.81 -3.11
C PRO A 127 9.24 -23.35 -4.01
N ALA A 128 9.59 -23.72 -5.23
CA ALA A 128 8.67 -23.89 -6.35
C ALA A 128 7.90 -25.24 -6.55
N PRO A 129 7.89 -26.28 -5.68
CA PRO A 129 7.20 -27.53 -6.08
C PRO A 129 5.74 -27.67 -5.60
N GLU A 130 5.15 -26.70 -4.89
CA GLU A 130 3.81 -26.84 -4.30
C GLU A 130 2.79 -25.81 -4.84
N GLN A 131 2.97 -25.35 -6.08
CA GLN A 131 1.92 -24.64 -6.82
C GLN A 131 0.79 -25.61 -7.16
N GLN A 132 -0.04 -25.94 -6.17
CA GLN A 132 -1.29 -26.64 -6.41
C GLN A 132 -2.27 -25.70 -7.14
N ASP A 133 -2.87 -26.28 -8.17
CA ASP A 133 -3.73 -25.66 -9.16
C ASP A 133 -4.90 -24.92 -8.49
N PHE A 134 -5.07 -23.65 -8.82
CA PHE A 134 -5.97 -22.74 -8.11
C PHE A 134 -7.35 -22.75 -8.80
N GLN A 135 -8.32 -23.46 -8.23
CA GLN A 135 -9.72 -23.28 -8.59
C GLN A 135 -10.25 -21.93 -8.08
N ILE A 136 -10.94 -21.21 -8.97
CA ILE A 136 -11.60 -19.94 -8.69
C ILE A 136 -12.86 -20.22 -7.87
N VAL A 137 -12.85 -19.88 -6.58
CA VAL A 137 -14.09 -19.61 -5.83
C VAL A 137 -14.18 -18.11 -5.53
N PRO A 138 -15.21 -17.42 -6.05
CA PRO A 138 -15.44 -16.00 -5.79
C PRO A 138 -15.52 -15.71 -4.28
N ARG A 139 -14.67 -14.81 -3.79
CA ARG A 139 -14.74 -14.27 -2.41
C ARG A 139 -15.63 -13.02 -2.34
N THR A 140 -16.82 -13.12 -2.90
CA THR A 140 -17.84 -12.09 -2.70
C THR A 140 -18.86 -12.64 -1.71
N THR A 141 -18.73 -12.14 -0.47
CA THR A 141 -19.66 -12.20 0.67
C THR A 141 -19.38 -13.30 1.71
N PRO A 142 -18.90 -12.94 2.94
CA PRO A 142 -18.84 -13.86 4.08
C PRO A 142 -20.22 -14.17 4.69
N MET A 143 -21.31 -13.66 4.10
CA MET A 143 -22.70 -13.94 4.53
C MET A 143 -23.33 -15.15 3.82
N ALA A 144 -22.72 -15.69 2.76
CA ALA A 144 -23.28 -16.84 2.04
C ALA A 144 -23.09 -18.17 2.80
N SER A 145 -22.22 -18.24 3.82
CA SER A 145 -22.09 -19.45 4.64
C SER A 145 -23.17 -19.58 5.73
N LEU A 146 -24.07 -18.60 5.86
CA LEU A 146 -25.21 -18.65 6.79
C LEU A 146 -26.52 -19.05 6.09
N LEU A 147 -26.47 -19.30 4.77
CA LEU A 147 -27.60 -19.69 3.92
C LEU A 147 -27.22 -20.96 3.15
N ASP A 148 -26.74 -21.97 3.87
CA ASP A 148 -26.64 -23.32 3.35
C ASP A 148 -27.97 -24.05 3.61
N PRO A 149 -28.83 -24.25 2.60
CA PRO A 149 -30.07 -25.01 2.73
C PRO A 149 -29.87 -26.54 2.76
N ASN A 150 -28.64 -27.05 2.87
CA ASN A 150 -28.35 -28.48 3.02
C ASN A 150 -27.73 -28.85 4.37
N THR A 151 -28.09 -28.15 5.45
CA THR A 151 -28.17 -28.86 6.73
C THR A 151 -29.12 -30.04 6.50
N PRO A 152 -28.71 -31.31 6.66
CA PRO A 152 -29.67 -32.39 6.69
C PRO A 152 -30.71 -31.99 7.74
N ASP A 153 -31.98 -32.06 7.35
CA ASP A 153 -33.09 -31.85 8.26
C ASP A 153 -32.82 -32.68 9.52
N ASP A 154 -32.52 -32.02 10.64
CA ASP A 154 -32.77 -32.63 11.94
C ASP A 154 -34.29 -32.71 12.07
N GLU A 155 -34.86 -33.72 11.39
CA GLU A 155 -36.08 -34.38 11.81
C GLU A 155 -35.85 -34.87 13.24
N ALA A 156 -36.14 -34.03 14.22
CA ALA A 156 -36.81 -34.38 15.48
C ALA A 156 -36.82 -33.17 16.40
N THR A 157 -37.95 -32.45 16.45
CA THR A 157 -38.74 -32.24 17.68
C THR A 157 -39.93 -31.34 17.34
N ALA A 158 -40.91 -31.92 16.63
CA ALA A 158 -42.28 -31.44 16.63
C ALA A 158 -43.19 -32.64 16.85
N GLY A 159 -43.47 -32.94 18.12
CA GLY A 159 -44.36 -34.03 18.48
C GLY A 159 -44.54 -34.18 19.99
N GLN A 160 -45.65 -33.61 20.47
CA GLN A 160 -46.36 -33.93 21.72
C GLN A 160 -46.04 -33.08 22.96
N THR A 161 -46.79 -31.98 23.05
CA THR A 161 -47.65 -31.73 24.22
C THR A 161 -48.53 -32.94 24.53
N SER A 162 -48.43 -33.50 25.75
CA SER A 162 -49.56 -33.81 26.64
C SER A 162 -49.06 -34.40 27.96
#